data_AF-A0AAE1JT48-F1
#
_entry.id   AF-A0AAE1JT48-F1
#
_cell.length_a   1.000
_cell.length_b   1.000
_cell.length_c   1.000
_cell.angle_alpha   90.00
_cell.angle_beta   90.00
_cell.angle_gamma   90.00
#
_symmetry.space_group_name_H-M   'P 1'
#
loop_
_entity.id
_entity.type
_entity.pdbx_description
1 polymer ?
#
loop_
_entity_poly.entity_id
_entity_poly.type
_entity_poly.pdbx_seq_one_letter_code
_entity_poly.pdbx_strand_id
1 'polypeptide(L)'
;MLGGPKFLKWLIPLVAILHRLASLNSASAACDFSFVDGSRIYNYTLTSPVGDFPHGVRSEDGYYKVAANETIIWFQDCGGPMRCGTDCTALVANDIGGYHVCTAIGRGPKIDVAIFDKKNPHGGVIVKMSSNGPKLNCSLSVSVLCYSKGVQGPHSLERLGTCNYATELRHPSGCAVILNGHGKGWGWFVTSIIIVLCLFGAYLLAGIVYRHFFLGIRGIDAIPNLDFWSSLPRRIQGFCASLVRKFKGHSQGYRSSYSPVNF
;
A
#
# COMPACT_ATOMS: atom_id res chain seq x y z
N MET A 1 35.48 36.19 -12.11
CA MET A 1 34.08 36.64 -11.93
C MET A 1 33.21 35.95 -12.97
N LEU A 2 32.36 35.00 -12.57
CA LEU A 2 31.19 34.55 -13.33
C LEU A 2 30.31 33.72 -12.39
N GLY A 3 29.60 34.43 -11.51
CA GLY A 3 28.41 33.91 -10.84
C GLY A 3 27.26 33.91 -11.85
N GLY A 4 26.45 32.84 -11.85
CA GLY A 4 25.29 32.74 -12.72
C GLY A 4 24.48 31.45 -12.53
N PRO A 5 23.16 31.53 -12.33
CA PRO A 5 22.29 30.49 -11.78
C PRO A 5 21.87 29.44 -12.82
N LYS A 6 22.84 28.76 -13.45
CA LYS A 6 22.54 27.74 -14.48
C LYS A 6 22.55 26.32 -13.95
N PHE A 7 23.30 26.05 -12.87
CA PHE A 7 23.39 24.71 -12.27
C PHE A 7 22.13 24.31 -11.48
N LEU A 8 21.46 25.29 -10.87
CA LEU A 8 20.23 25.07 -10.09
C LEU A 8 19.03 24.63 -10.97
N LYS A 9 19.03 25.01 -12.27
CA LYS A 9 17.95 24.65 -13.21
C LYS A 9 17.91 23.17 -13.57
N TRP A 10 19.01 22.43 -13.41
CA TRP A 10 19.08 20.99 -13.69
C TRP A 10 18.79 20.11 -12.47
N LEU A 11 18.93 20.64 -11.25
CA LEU A 11 18.62 19.92 -10.01
C LEU A 11 17.12 19.88 -9.69
N ILE A 12 16.39 20.96 -10.01
CA ILE A 12 14.94 21.06 -9.80
C ILE A 12 14.14 19.97 -10.54
N PRO A 13 14.36 19.68 -11.83
CA PRO A 13 13.62 18.61 -12.51
C PRO A 13 13.96 17.22 -11.98
N LEU A 14 15.21 16.99 -11.54
CA LEU A 14 15.64 15.69 -10.99
C LEU A 14 14.98 15.40 -9.64
N VAL A 15 14.89 16.40 -8.76
CA VAL A 15 14.14 16.30 -7.50
C VAL A 15 12.65 16.17 -7.74
N ALA A 16 12.09 16.89 -8.73
CA ALA A 16 10.68 16.77 -9.10
C ALA A 16 10.33 15.40 -9.69
N ILE A 17 11.22 14.80 -10.49
CA ILE A 17 11.05 13.43 -11.03
C ILE A 17 11.13 12.40 -9.88
N LEU A 18 12.04 12.57 -8.93
CA LEU A 18 12.13 11.72 -7.73
C LEU A 18 10.87 11.83 -6.84
N HIS A 19 10.34 13.05 -6.67
CA HIS A 19 9.11 13.30 -5.92
C HIS A 19 7.87 12.72 -6.63
N ARG A 20 7.85 12.74 -7.98
CA ARG A 20 6.77 12.11 -8.76
C ARG A 20 6.84 10.58 -8.75
N LEU A 21 8.04 9.98 -8.76
CA LEU A 21 8.21 8.54 -8.59
C LEU A 21 7.83 8.07 -7.17
N ALA A 22 8.10 8.88 -6.15
CA ALA A 22 7.64 8.62 -4.78
C ALA A 22 6.13 8.83 -4.57
N SER A 23 5.47 9.57 -5.47
CA SER A 23 4.02 9.86 -5.42
C SER A 23 3.17 8.88 -6.24
N LEU A 24 3.78 7.96 -6.97
CA LEU A 24 3.08 6.83 -7.58
C LEU A 24 2.90 5.74 -6.54
N ASN A 25 1.92 5.88 -5.64
CA ASN A 25 1.24 4.77 -4.97
C ASN A 25 0.20 5.33 -3.99
N SER A 26 -0.99 5.63 -4.52
CA SER A 26 -2.26 5.47 -3.81
C SER A 26 -3.39 5.64 -4.83
N ALA A 27 -3.38 4.82 -5.88
CA ALA A 27 -4.65 4.39 -6.43
C ALA A 27 -5.17 3.38 -5.40
N SER A 28 -6.08 3.81 -4.52
CA SER A 28 -6.86 2.85 -3.76
C SER A 28 -7.61 2.01 -4.78
N ALA A 29 -7.20 0.75 -4.96
CA ALA A 29 -8.17 -0.25 -5.40
C ALA A 29 -9.33 -0.11 -4.41
N ALA A 30 -10.51 0.33 -4.87
CA ALA A 30 -11.55 0.93 -4.03
C ALA A 30 -12.09 0.05 -2.88
N CYS A 31 -11.58 -1.19 -2.76
CA CYS A 31 -11.92 -2.17 -1.74
C CYS A 31 -10.77 -3.03 -1.21
N ASP A 32 -9.55 -2.56 -1.39
CA ASP A 32 -8.41 -3.09 -0.64
C ASP A 32 -8.09 -2.10 0.48
N PHE A 33 -8.15 -2.59 1.72
CA PHE A 33 -7.88 -1.80 2.92
C PHE A 33 -6.77 -2.45 3.73
N SER A 34 -5.79 -1.66 4.16
CA SER A 34 -4.73 -2.14 5.03
C SER A 34 -4.61 -1.28 6.28
N PHE A 35 -4.44 -1.95 7.41
CA PHE A 35 -4.28 -1.32 8.71
C PHE A 35 -3.02 -1.84 9.40
N VAL A 36 -2.25 -0.94 10.00
CA VAL A 36 -1.03 -1.29 10.72
C VAL A 36 -1.27 -1.13 12.21
N ASP A 37 -1.04 -2.19 12.97
CA ASP A 37 -1.07 -2.18 14.42
C ASP A 37 0.23 -2.79 14.97
N GLY A 38 1.08 -1.92 15.52
CA GLY A 38 2.44 -2.29 15.92
C GLY A 38 3.28 -2.82 14.74
N SER A 39 3.73 -4.08 14.86
CA SER A 39 4.52 -4.78 13.83
C SER A 39 3.67 -5.66 12.89
N ARG A 40 2.35 -5.70 13.10
CA ARG A 40 1.42 -6.50 12.29
C ARG A 40 0.69 -5.61 11.30
N ILE A 41 0.59 -6.10 10.07
CA ILE A 41 -0.18 -5.45 9.00
C ILE A 41 -1.39 -6.34 8.74
N TYR A 42 -2.57 -5.76 8.84
CA TYR A 42 -3.86 -6.38 8.60
C TYR A 42 -4.32 -5.94 7.22
N ASN A 43 -4.39 -6.88 6.29
CA ASN A 43 -4.84 -6.61 4.94
C ASN A 43 -6.23 -7.21 4.69
N TYR A 44 -7.14 -6.41 4.17
CA TYR A 44 -8.50 -6.78 3.82
C TYR A 44 -8.66 -6.61 2.32
N THR A 45 -9.04 -7.69 1.65
CA THR A 45 -9.21 -7.74 0.20
C THR A 45 -10.62 -8.21 -0.10
N LEU A 46 -11.58 -7.28 -0.06
CA LEU A 46 -13.00 -7.63 -0.12
C LEU A 46 -13.40 -8.20 -1.49
N THR A 47 -12.68 -7.84 -2.56
CA THR A 47 -12.93 -8.28 -3.93
C THR A 47 -12.05 -9.44 -4.39
N SER A 48 -11.11 -9.89 -3.55
CA SER A 48 -10.24 -11.00 -3.89
C SER A 48 -10.95 -12.35 -3.72
N PRO A 49 -10.62 -13.36 -4.54
CA PRO A 49 -11.20 -14.69 -4.42
C PRO A 49 -10.82 -15.34 -3.09
N VAL A 50 -11.80 -15.92 -2.40
CA VAL A 50 -11.60 -16.60 -1.11
C VAL A 50 -12.36 -17.91 -1.11
N GLY A 51 -11.65 -19.05 -1.10
CA GLY A 51 -12.26 -20.38 -1.12
C GLY A 51 -13.15 -20.57 -2.35
N ASP A 52 -14.41 -20.93 -2.12
CA ASP A 52 -15.42 -21.13 -3.16
C ASP A 52 -16.03 -19.82 -3.70
N PHE A 53 -15.56 -18.65 -3.23
CA PHE A 53 -16.07 -17.33 -3.63
C PHE A 53 -15.09 -16.64 -4.58
N PRO A 54 -15.23 -16.79 -5.92
CA PRO A 54 -14.29 -16.24 -6.90
C PRO A 54 -14.31 -14.71 -6.99
N HIS A 55 -15.37 -14.08 -6.48
CA HIS A 55 -15.59 -12.63 -6.54
C HIS A 55 -15.56 -11.95 -5.15
N GLY A 56 -15.13 -12.67 -4.11
CA GLY A 56 -15.07 -12.17 -2.73
C GLY A 56 -16.46 -11.81 -2.20
N VAL A 57 -16.59 -10.65 -1.57
CA VAL A 57 -17.84 -10.09 -0.99
C VAL A 57 -18.83 -9.61 -2.06
N ARG A 58 -18.56 -9.78 -3.35
CA ARG A 58 -19.54 -9.38 -4.38
C ARG A 58 -20.68 -10.38 -4.43
N SER A 59 -21.91 -9.88 -4.44
CA SER A 59 -23.09 -10.71 -4.72
C SER A 59 -22.99 -11.31 -6.12
N GLU A 60 -23.16 -12.63 -6.24
CA GLU A 60 -23.20 -13.35 -7.53
C GLU A 60 -24.40 -12.93 -8.38
N ASP A 61 -25.53 -12.64 -7.71
CA ASP A 61 -26.76 -12.13 -8.32
C ASP A 61 -26.68 -10.62 -8.65
N GLY A 62 -25.53 -10.00 -8.41
CA GLY A 62 -25.20 -8.62 -8.77
C GLY A 62 -25.50 -7.56 -7.72
N TYR A 63 -26.42 -7.81 -6.78
CA TYR A 63 -26.74 -6.90 -5.67
C TYR A 63 -27.10 -7.67 -4.40
N TYR A 64 -26.79 -7.08 -3.24
CA TYR A 64 -27.39 -7.47 -1.97
C TYR A 64 -28.73 -6.77 -1.78
N LYS A 65 -29.70 -7.52 -1.27
CA LYS A 65 -31.02 -7.03 -0.89
C LYS A 65 -31.18 -7.18 0.61
N VAL A 66 -31.55 -6.10 1.28
CA VAL A 66 -31.96 -6.13 2.68
C VAL A 66 -33.25 -5.34 2.84
N ALA A 67 -34.19 -5.87 3.61
CA ALA A 67 -35.50 -5.25 3.83
C ALA A 67 -35.78 -5.10 5.33
N ALA A 68 -36.24 -3.92 5.75
CA ALA A 68 -36.79 -3.69 7.08
C ALA A 68 -37.81 -2.56 7.03
N ASN A 69 -38.91 -2.70 7.78
CA ASN A 69 -39.95 -1.68 7.96
C ASN A 69 -40.36 -1.02 6.62
N GLU A 70 -40.81 -1.85 5.66
CA GLU A 70 -41.27 -1.47 4.31
C GLU A 70 -40.22 -0.82 3.39
N THR A 71 -38.98 -0.67 3.87
CA THR A 71 -37.86 -0.13 3.11
C THR A 71 -37.00 -1.28 2.58
N ILE A 72 -36.66 -1.26 1.30
CA ILE A 72 -35.75 -2.23 0.68
C ILE A 72 -34.50 -1.50 0.22
N ILE A 73 -33.34 -1.97 0.65
CA ILE A 73 -32.05 -1.43 0.20
C ILE A 73 -31.39 -2.42 -0.72
N TRP A 74 -30.93 -1.91 -1.85
CA TRP A 74 -30.12 -2.62 -2.82
C TRP A 74 -28.74 -1.98 -2.86
N PHE A 75 -27.71 -2.77 -2.64
CA PHE A 75 -26.34 -2.29 -2.68
C PHE A 75 -25.40 -3.34 -3.25
N GLN A 76 -24.34 -2.89 -3.90
CA GLN A 76 -23.24 -3.74 -4.31
C GLN A 76 -21.98 -3.20 -3.65
N ASP A 77 -21.39 -4.00 -2.78
CA ASP A 77 -20.14 -3.59 -2.15
C ASP A 77 -19.02 -3.56 -3.20
N CYS A 78 -18.13 -2.57 -3.12
CA CYS A 78 -16.91 -2.54 -3.94
C CYS A 78 -17.07 -2.44 -5.47
N GLY A 79 -18.24 -2.04 -5.95
CA GLY A 79 -18.54 -1.79 -7.35
C GLY A 79 -18.71 -3.05 -8.21
N GLY A 80 -19.52 -2.94 -9.27
CA GLY A 80 -19.84 -4.01 -10.23
C GLY A 80 -20.59 -3.45 -11.46
N PRO A 81 -20.68 -4.17 -12.59
CA PRO A 81 -21.29 -3.65 -13.81
C PRO A 81 -22.83 -3.63 -13.74
N MET A 82 -23.38 -2.43 -13.93
CA MET A 82 -24.70 -1.97 -14.41
C MET A 82 -25.93 -2.93 -14.38
N ARG A 83 -26.93 -2.58 -13.55
CA ARG A 83 -28.25 -1.96 -13.89
C ARG A 83 -29.06 -1.81 -12.58
N CYS A 84 -29.62 -0.67 -12.16
CA CYS A 84 -30.06 0.57 -12.79
C CYS A 84 -29.35 1.82 -12.22
N GLY A 85 -28.99 2.80 -13.08
CA GLY A 85 -28.40 4.10 -12.69
C GLY A 85 -26.86 4.17 -12.70
N THR A 86 -26.23 3.79 -13.82
CA THR A 86 -24.84 4.02 -14.36
C THR A 86 -23.59 4.12 -13.45
N ASP A 87 -23.70 4.26 -12.13
CA ASP A 87 -22.60 4.39 -11.18
C ASP A 87 -22.76 3.39 -10.03
N CYS A 88 -21.64 2.99 -9.41
CA CYS A 88 -21.63 2.14 -8.21
C CYS A 88 -22.42 2.85 -7.11
N THR A 89 -23.68 2.46 -6.85
CA THR A 89 -24.57 3.21 -5.97
C THR A 89 -25.28 2.31 -4.99
N ALA A 90 -25.44 2.80 -3.76
CA ALA A 90 -26.36 2.24 -2.80
C ALA A 90 -27.73 2.88 -3.04
N LEU A 91 -28.76 2.06 -3.25
CA LEU A 91 -30.12 2.49 -3.59
C LEU A 91 -31.08 2.10 -2.47
N VAL A 92 -31.95 3.04 -2.09
CA VAL A 92 -33.10 2.78 -1.23
C VAL A 92 -34.37 2.78 -2.08
N ALA A 93 -35.19 1.74 -1.97
CA ALA A 93 -36.49 1.64 -2.59
C ALA A 93 -37.56 1.83 -1.51
N ASN A 94 -38.38 2.86 -1.69
CA ASN A 94 -39.56 3.12 -0.86
C ASN A 94 -40.81 2.81 -1.67
N ASP A 95 -41.81 2.18 -1.05
CA ASP A 95 -43.12 2.02 -1.66
C ASP A 95 -43.95 3.29 -1.49
N ILE A 96 -44.38 3.88 -2.60
CA ILE A 96 -45.26 5.06 -2.62
C ILE A 96 -46.47 4.70 -3.47
N GLY A 97 -47.57 4.34 -2.80
CA GLY A 97 -48.83 4.04 -3.47
C GLY A 97 -48.83 2.76 -4.32
N GLY A 98 -48.06 1.73 -3.92
CA GLY A 98 -47.98 0.43 -4.60
C GLY A 98 -46.89 0.33 -5.67
N TYR A 99 -46.00 1.32 -5.75
CA TYR A 99 -44.86 1.35 -6.67
C TYR A 99 -43.56 1.65 -5.91
N HIS A 100 -42.51 0.88 -6.20
CA HIS A 100 -41.18 1.09 -5.63
C HIS A 100 -40.44 2.24 -6.32
N VAL A 101 -40.18 3.32 -5.60
CA VAL A 101 -39.36 4.45 -6.06
C VAL A 101 -37.95 4.33 -5.50
N CYS A 102 -36.96 4.25 -6.40
CA CYS A 102 -35.55 4.12 -6.04
C CYS A 102 -34.85 5.48 -5.89
N THR A 103 -34.13 5.68 -4.79
CA THR A 103 -33.31 6.87 -4.50
C THR A 103 -31.87 6.47 -4.18
N ALA A 104 -30.88 7.14 -4.79
CA ALA A 104 -29.47 6.88 -4.51
C ALA A 104 -29.00 7.54 -3.20
N ILE A 105 -28.53 6.73 -2.25
CA ILE A 105 -28.06 7.16 -0.92
C ILE A 105 -26.54 7.11 -0.76
N GLY A 106 -25.82 6.39 -1.63
CA GLY A 106 -24.35 6.32 -1.64
C GLY A 106 -23.82 6.26 -3.06
N ARG A 107 -22.66 6.89 -3.32
CA ARG A 107 -21.95 6.81 -4.62
C ARG A 107 -20.54 6.24 -4.43
N GLY A 108 -20.11 5.41 -5.37
CA GLY A 108 -18.85 4.66 -5.35
C GLY A 108 -17.53 5.45 -5.30
N PRO A 109 -17.41 6.71 -5.76
CA PRO A 109 -16.16 7.47 -5.57
C PRO A 109 -15.95 7.93 -4.12
N LYS A 110 -16.92 7.74 -3.22
CA LYS A 110 -16.83 8.15 -1.81
C LYS A 110 -17.14 6.99 -0.87
N ILE A 111 -16.24 6.01 -0.91
CA ILE A 111 -16.20 4.87 -0.01
C ILE A 111 -15.15 5.15 1.06
N ASP A 112 -15.56 5.12 2.33
CA ASP A 112 -14.69 5.20 3.49
C ASP A 112 -14.68 3.84 4.20
N VAL A 113 -13.51 3.25 4.39
CA VAL A 113 -13.36 1.94 5.04
C VAL A 113 -12.71 2.12 6.40
N ALA A 114 -13.41 1.64 7.43
CA ALA A 114 -12.95 1.66 8.81
C ALA A 114 -12.88 0.25 9.38
N ILE A 115 -12.18 0.08 10.50
CA ILE A 115 -12.13 -1.20 11.21
C ILE A 115 -13.38 -1.33 12.07
N PHE A 116 -13.97 -2.52 12.11
CA PHE A 116 -15.14 -2.77 12.95
C PHE A 116 -14.81 -2.67 14.45
N ASP A 117 -13.74 -3.32 14.88
CA ASP A 117 -13.24 -3.22 16.26
C ASP A 117 -11.71 -3.06 16.30
N LYS A 118 -11.24 -1.99 16.93
CA LYS A 118 -9.81 -1.72 17.10
C LYS A 118 -9.16 -2.70 18.08
N LYS A 119 -9.92 -3.29 19.02
CA LYS A 119 -9.39 -4.30 19.96
C LYS A 119 -9.24 -5.66 19.28
N ASN A 120 -10.12 -5.99 18.36
CA ASN A 120 -10.06 -7.20 17.54
C ASN A 120 -10.11 -6.86 16.05
N PRO A 121 -9.01 -6.34 15.48
CA PRO A 121 -8.96 -5.98 14.06
C PRO A 121 -9.32 -7.16 13.15
N HIS A 122 -8.98 -8.40 13.51
CA HIS A 122 -9.36 -9.59 12.71
C HIS A 122 -10.88 -9.77 12.50
N GLY A 123 -11.71 -9.10 13.30
CA GLY A 123 -13.16 -9.28 13.31
C GLY A 123 -13.90 -8.74 12.08
N GLY A 124 -13.32 -7.80 11.34
CA GLY A 124 -13.93 -7.27 10.11
C GLY A 124 -13.75 -5.76 9.90
N VAL A 125 -14.39 -5.27 8.85
CA VAL A 125 -14.32 -3.87 8.40
C VAL A 125 -15.72 -3.29 8.19
N ILE A 126 -15.83 -1.98 8.32
CA ILE A 126 -17.03 -1.21 8.04
C ILE A 126 -16.77 -0.44 6.76
N VAL A 127 -17.58 -0.69 5.74
CA VAL A 127 -17.55 0.04 4.48
C VAL A 127 -18.69 1.06 4.49
N LYS A 128 -18.33 2.33 4.51
CA LYS A 128 -19.29 3.43 4.50
C LYS A 128 -19.33 4.10 3.14
N MET A 129 -20.48 4.03 2.50
CA MET A 129 -20.78 4.73 1.26
C MET A 129 -21.57 6.00 1.59
N SER A 130 -21.18 7.14 1.03
CA SER A 130 -21.91 8.40 1.23
C SER A 130 -22.19 9.11 -0.08
N SER A 131 -23.33 9.82 -0.13
CA SER A 131 -23.70 10.69 -1.24
C SER A 131 -23.83 12.13 -0.75
N ASN A 132 -23.19 13.08 -1.45
CA ASN A 132 -23.44 14.50 -1.24
C ASN A 132 -24.72 14.87 -2.00
N GLY A 133 -25.86 14.75 -1.31
CA GLY A 133 -27.14 15.25 -1.80
C GLY A 133 -27.30 16.76 -1.55
N PRO A 134 -28.13 17.47 -2.32
CA PRO A 134 -28.32 18.91 -2.18
C PRO A 134 -29.09 19.35 -0.91
N LYS A 135 -29.71 18.42 -0.15
CA LYS A 135 -30.50 18.74 1.05
C LYS A 135 -30.09 17.97 2.31
N LEU A 136 -29.62 16.73 2.20
CA LEU A 136 -29.08 15.93 3.31
C LEU A 136 -27.99 14.98 2.78
N ASN A 137 -27.01 14.69 3.64
CA ASN A 137 -25.95 13.71 3.38
C ASN A 137 -26.39 12.34 3.87
N CYS A 138 -26.87 11.50 2.96
CA CYS A 138 -27.25 10.14 3.28
C CYS A 138 -26.03 9.21 3.19
N SER A 139 -26.02 8.18 4.03
CA SER A 139 -24.94 7.20 4.03
C SER A 139 -25.44 5.78 4.31
N LEU A 140 -24.79 4.81 3.68
CA LEU A 140 -24.98 3.39 3.94
C LEU A 140 -23.68 2.85 4.54
N SER A 141 -23.77 2.30 5.74
CA SER A 141 -22.66 1.63 6.43
C SER A 141 -22.90 0.12 6.39
N VAL A 142 -22.00 -0.62 5.75
CA VAL A 142 -22.03 -2.08 5.67
C VAL A 142 -20.90 -2.62 6.54
N SER A 143 -21.26 -3.29 7.63
CA SER A 143 -20.30 -3.99 8.49
C SER A 143 -20.05 -5.38 7.92
N VAL A 144 -18.88 -5.60 7.31
CA VAL A 144 -18.45 -6.90 6.79
C VAL A 144 -17.68 -7.62 7.87
N LEU A 145 -18.35 -8.57 8.53
CA LEU A 145 -17.80 -9.36 9.63
C LEU A 145 -17.15 -10.65 9.12
N CYS A 146 -16.02 -11.01 9.72
CA CYS A 146 -15.31 -12.24 9.43
C CYS A 146 -16.14 -13.46 9.87
N TYR A 147 -16.42 -14.35 8.92
CA TYR A 147 -17.10 -15.62 9.19
C TYR A 147 -16.56 -16.74 8.30
N SER A 148 -15.96 -17.75 8.93
CA SER A 148 -15.26 -18.84 8.24
C SER A 148 -16.15 -20.03 7.87
N LYS A 149 -17.37 -20.13 8.42
CA LYS A 149 -18.26 -21.29 8.21
C LYS A 149 -19.18 -21.16 6.99
N GLY A 150 -19.07 -20.08 6.21
CA GLY A 150 -19.88 -19.85 5.01
C GLY A 150 -20.22 -18.38 4.82
N VAL A 151 -21.27 -18.09 4.06
CA VAL A 151 -21.76 -16.73 3.80
C VAL A 151 -23.14 -16.56 4.38
N GLN A 152 -23.33 -15.47 5.12
CA GLN A 152 -24.64 -15.04 5.58
C GLN A 152 -24.89 -13.65 5.01
N GLY A 153 -25.93 -13.54 4.19
CA GLY A 153 -26.38 -12.27 3.62
C GLY A 153 -26.77 -11.25 4.70
N PRO A 154 -27.08 -10.00 4.30
CA PRO A 154 -27.42 -8.95 5.24
C PRO A 154 -28.72 -9.29 5.99
N HIS A 155 -28.63 -9.48 7.31
CA HIS A 155 -29.77 -9.92 8.13
C HIS A 155 -30.41 -8.76 8.91
N SER A 156 -29.63 -7.76 9.28
CA SER A 156 -30.11 -6.59 10.02
C SER A 156 -30.05 -5.35 9.15
N LEU A 157 -31.09 -4.52 9.24
CA LEU A 157 -31.09 -3.17 8.68
C LEU A 157 -31.55 -2.22 9.78
N GLU A 158 -30.61 -1.41 10.26
CA GLU A 158 -30.87 -0.37 11.24
C GLU A 158 -30.85 1.00 10.56
N ARG A 159 -31.79 1.85 10.94
CA ARG A 159 -31.86 3.24 10.47
C ARG A 159 -31.29 4.16 11.55
N LEU A 160 -30.11 4.72 11.28
CA LEU A 160 -29.41 5.66 12.16
C LEU A 160 -29.78 7.09 11.79
N GLY A 161 -30.91 7.57 12.32
CA GLY A 161 -31.41 8.94 12.09
C GLY A 161 -32.29 9.07 10.84
N THR A 162 -32.14 10.17 10.10
CA THR A 162 -33.06 10.49 8.98
C THR A 162 -32.81 9.67 7.72
N CYS A 163 -31.55 9.52 7.28
CA CYS A 163 -31.22 8.75 6.07
C CYS A 163 -29.86 8.05 6.12
N ASN A 164 -29.38 7.68 7.32
CA ASN A 164 -28.26 6.75 7.44
C ASN A 164 -28.78 5.35 7.72
N TYR A 165 -28.22 4.39 7.00
CA TYR A 165 -28.59 2.99 7.13
C TYR A 165 -27.35 2.19 7.51
N ALA A 166 -27.52 1.22 8.41
CA ALA A 166 -26.49 0.31 8.84
C ALA A 166 -26.96 -1.12 8.63
N THR A 167 -26.09 -1.96 8.07
CA THR A 167 -26.38 -3.38 7.85
C THR A 167 -25.15 -4.22 8.11
N GLU A 168 -25.36 -5.45 8.57
CA GLU A 168 -24.29 -6.41 8.88
C GLU A 168 -24.30 -7.56 7.88
N LEU A 169 -23.16 -7.81 7.25
CA LEU A 169 -22.92 -8.91 6.32
C LEU A 169 -21.83 -9.81 6.90
N ARG A 170 -21.97 -11.14 6.80
CA ARG A 170 -20.94 -12.09 7.24
C ARG A 170 -20.35 -12.82 6.06
N HIS A 171 -19.04 -12.68 5.88
CA HIS A 171 -18.33 -13.24 4.74
C HIS A 171 -16.89 -13.66 5.11
N PRO A 172 -16.33 -14.73 4.52
CA PRO A 172 -14.95 -15.13 4.76
C PRO A 172 -13.93 -14.08 4.29
N SER A 173 -14.21 -13.32 3.23
CA SER A 173 -13.34 -12.20 2.80
C SER A 173 -13.31 -11.01 3.77
N GLY A 174 -14.21 -10.97 4.75
CA GLY A 174 -14.13 -10.01 5.86
C GLY A 174 -12.99 -10.31 6.84
N CYS A 175 -12.38 -11.49 6.76
CA CYS A 175 -11.28 -11.88 7.64
C CYS A 175 -9.96 -11.23 7.20
N ALA A 176 -9.31 -10.54 8.13
CA ALA A 176 -8.02 -9.89 7.87
C ALA A 176 -6.91 -10.93 7.63
N VAL A 177 -6.13 -10.74 6.57
CA VAL A 177 -4.86 -11.46 6.39
C VAL A 177 -3.80 -10.75 7.21
N ILE A 178 -3.22 -11.47 8.17
CA ILE A 178 -2.16 -10.97 9.04
C ILE A 178 -0.83 -11.19 8.34
N LEU A 179 -0.19 -10.10 7.96
CA LEU A 179 1.19 -10.12 7.53
C LEU A 179 2.04 -9.64 8.70
N ASN A 180 2.92 -10.51 9.19
CA ASN A 180 3.98 -10.06 10.09
C ASN A 180 4.90 -9.17 9.26
N GLY A 181 4.79 -7.86 9.49
CA GLY A 181 5.61 -6.86 8.82
C GLY A 181 7.04 -7.00 9.31
N HIS A 182 7.82 -7.89 8.70
CA HIS A 182 9.26 -7.84 8.84
C HIS A 182 9.77 -6.62 8.08
N GLY A 183 10.02 -5.54 8.82
CA GLY A 183 10.98 -4.51 8.40
C GLY A 183 10.43 -3.36 7.57
N LYS A 184 9.76 -2.41 8.22
CA LYS A 184 9.75 -0.99 7.77
C LYS A 184 10.92 -0.24 8.41
N GLY A 185 12.13 -0.78 8.24
CA GLY A 185 13.36 -0.27 8.86
C GLY A 185 14.48 0.11 7.88
N TRP A 186 14.32 -0.16 6.57
CA TRP A 186 15.38 0.05 5.58
C TRP A 186 15.29 1.40 4.84
N GLY A 187 14.23 2.18 5.06
CA GLY A 187 14.00 3.44 4.33
C GLY A 187 15.03 4.53 4.65
N TRP A 188 15.47 4.65 5.91
CA TRP A 188 16.45 5.67 6.31
C TRP A 188 17.83 5.38 5.69
N PHE A 189 18.26 4.11 5.71
CA PHE A 189 19.55 3.70 5.17
C PHE A 189 19.60 3.82 3.64
N VAL A 190 18.52 3.48 2.94
CA VAL A 190 18.41 3.70 1.49
C VAL A 190 18.42 5.19 1.16
N THR A 191 17.66 6.00 1.90
CA THR A 191 17.64 7.46 1.72
C THR A 191 19.02 8.07 1.97
N SER A 192 19.72 7.66 3.03
CA SER A 192 21.08 8.11 3.33
C SER A 192 22.09 7.71 2.25
N ILE A 193 22.02 6.49 1.71
CA ILE A 193 22.88 6.04 0.61
C ILE A 193 22.66 6.90 -0.64
N ILE A 194 21.40 7.17 -0.99
CA ILE A 194 21.06 7.99 -2.16
C ILE A 194 21.63 9.41 -1.99
N ILE A 195 21.47 10.03 -0.82
CA ILE A 195 22.03 11.35 -0.53
C ILE A 195 23.56 11.37 -0.69
N VAL A 196 24.26 10.36 -0.16
CA VAL A 196 25.72 10.23 -0.30
C VAL A 196 26.14 10.09 -1.77
N LEU A 197 25.43 9.27 -2.56
CA LEU A 197 25.71 9.11 -3.99
C LEU A 197 25.46 10.41 -4.77
N CYS A 198 24.42 11.16 -4.44
CA CYS A 198 24.14 12.46 -5.07
C CYS A 198 25.22 13.50 -4.75
N LEU A 199 25.65 13.61 -3.49
CA LEU A 199 26.74 14.51 -3.08
C LEU A 199 28.06 14.12 -3.74
N PHE A 200 28.34 12.81 -3.84
CA PHE A 200 29.53 12.29 -4.51
C PHE A 200 29.53 12.62 -6.01
N GLY A 201 28.39 12.42 -6.69
CA GLY A 201 28.24 12.79 -8.10
C GLY A 201 28.44 14.28 -8.35
N ALA A 202 27.88 15.13 -7.49
CA ALA A 202 28.06 16.58 -7.57
C ALA A 202 29.54 16.99 -7.37
N TYR A 203 30.24 16.36 -6.41
CA TYR A 203 31.66 16.59 -6.16
C TYR A 203 32.53 16.23 -7.37
N LEU A 204 32.31 15.06 -7.97
CA LEU A 204 33.06 14.62 -9.16
C LEU A 204 32.80 15.56 -10.35
N LEU A 205 31.54 15.91 -10.62
CA LEU A 205 31.19 16.82 -11.72
C LEU A 205 31.81 18.21 -11.54
N ALA A 206 31.68 18.80 -10.35
CA ALA A 206 32.26 20.11 -10.06
C ALA A 206 33.78 20.10 -10.21
N GLY A 207 34.45 19.05 -9.72
CA GLY A 207 35.90 18.95 -9.80
C GLY A 207 36.43 18.65 -11.20
N ILE A 208 35.73 17.86 -12.01
CA ILE A 208 36.07 17.64 -13.44
C ILE A 208 35.92 18.96 -14.20
N VAL A 209 34.80 19.67 -14.04
CA VAL A 209 34.58 20.97 -14.70
C VAL A 209 35.68 21.96 -14.28
N TYR A 210 35.99 22.04 -12.99
CA TYR A 210 37.02 22.94 -12.50
C TYR A 210 38.40 22.61 -13.11
N ARG A 211 38.84 21.35 -13.05
CA ARG A 211 40.16 20.94 -13.56
C ARG A 211 40.25 21.00 -15.08
N HIS A 212 39.17 20.71 -15.79
CA HIS A 212 39.15 20.75 -17.24
C HIS A 212 39.19 22.19 -17.78
N PHE A 213 38.39 23.10 -17.20
CA PHE A 213 38.30 24.48 -17.68
C PHE A 213 39.38 25.41 -17.12
N PHE A 214 39.77 25.27 -15.85
CA PHE A 214 40.73 26.17 -15.21
C PHE A 214 42.18 25.68 -15.27
N LEU A 215 42.41 24.36 -15.32
CA LEU A 215 43.77 23.78 -15.34
C LEU A 215 44.13 23.15 -16.69
N GLY A 216 43.19 23.05 -17.64
CA GLY A 216 43.43 22.55 -19.00
C GLY A 216 43.80 21.07 -19.08
N ILE A 217 43.67 20.32 -17.97
CA ILE A 217 44.06 18.91 -17.88
C ILE A 217 43.02 18.07 -18.65
N ARG A 218 43.51 17.23 -19.57
CA ARG A 218 42.71 16.34 -20.42
C ARG A 218 43.05 14.89 -20.11
N GLY A 219 42.04 14.03 -20.05
CA GLY A 219 42.19 12.61 -19.74
C GLY A 219 41.64 12.24 -18.36
N ILE A 220 42.00 11.04 -17.89
CA ILE A 220 41.50 10.45 -16.65
C ILE A 220 41.90 11.21 -15.38
N ASP A 221 42.94 12.04 -15.46
CA ASP A 221 43.44 12.87 -14.35
C ASP A 221 42.56 14.09 -14.04
N ALA A 222 41.55 14.35 -14.88
CA ALA A 222 40.52 15.36 -14.60
C ALA A 222 39.67 15.00 -13.37
N ILE A 223 39.65 13.73 -12.95
CA ILE A 223 38.93 13.26 -11.77
C ILE A 223 39.68 13.70 -10.49
N PRO A 224 39.02 14.44 -9.57
CA PRO A 224 39.63 14.81 -8.29
C PRO A 224 39.93 13.58 -7.42
N ASN A 225 41.13 13.52 -6.84
CA ASN A 225 41.55 12.49 -5.89
C ASN A 225 41.45 11.04 -6.43
N LEU A 226 41.71 10.82 -7.73
CA LEU A 226 41.62 9.52 -8.41
C LEU A 226 42.35 8.39 -7.67
N ASP A 227 43.55 8.65 -7.15
CA ASP A 227 44.36 7.66 -6.42
C ASP A 227 43.69 7.14 -5.14
N PHE A 228 42.93 8.01 -4.48
CA PHE A 228 42.14 7.61 -3.32
C PHE A 228 40.97 6.71 -3.75
N TRP A 229 40.25 7.09 -4.81
CA TRP A 229 39.08 6.32 -5.30
C TRP A 229 39.44 4.97 -5.90
N SER A 230 40.60 4.85 -6.55
CA SER A 230 41.09 3.58 -7.10
C SER A 230 41.52 2.58 -6.02
N SER A 231 41.84 3.06 -4.81
CA SER A 231 42.21 2.23 -3.66
C SER A 231 41.00 1.68 -2.88
N LEU A 232 39.83 2.30 -3.03
CA LEU A 232 38.61 2.03 -2.28
C LEU A 232 38.02 0.62 -2.49
N PRO A 233 37.97 0.06 -3.72
CA PRO A 233 37.48 -1.29 -3.96
C PRO A 233 38.23 -2.38 -3.16
N ARG A 234 39.56 -2.23 -3.02
CA ARG A 234 40.39 -3.14 -2.23
C ARG A 234 40.07 -3.07 -0.73
N ARG A 235 39.80 -1.88 -0.20
CA ARG A 235 39.39 -1.70 1.20
C ARG A 235 38.01 -2.30 1.47
N ILE A 236 37.04 -2.11 0.56
CA ILE A 236 35.69 -2.65 0.71
C ILE A 236 35.71 -4.18 0.66
N GLN A 237 36.51 -4.77 -0.25
CA GLN A 237 36.71 -6.23 -0.31
C GLN A 237 37.22 -6.81 1.02
N GLY A 238 38.17 -6.14 1.69
CA GLY A 238 38.66 -6.56 3.00
C GLY A 238 37.58 -6.55 4.09
N PHE A 239 36.74 -5.51 4.11
CA PHE A 239 35.61 -5.41 5.04
C PHE A 239 34.52 -6.45 4.76
N CYS A 240 34.15 -6.66 3.50
CA CYS A 240 33.17 -7.69 3.12
C CYS A 240 33.70 -9.10 3.42
N ALA A 241 34.97 -9.40 3.14
CA ALA A 241 35.56 -10.70 3.46
C ALA A 241 35.64 -10.97 4.97
N SER A 242 35.79 -9.91 5.79
CA SER A 242 35.76 -10.01 7.25
C SER A 242 34.34 -10.23 7.78
N LEU A 243 33.36 -9.48 7.24
CA LEU A 243 31.94 -9.63 7.59
C LEU A 243 31.40 -11.00 7.17
N VAL A 244 31.69 -11.45 5.94
CA VAL A 244 31.30 -12.78 5.45
C VAL A 244 31.93 -13.87 6.34
N ARG A 245 33.19 -13.73 6.76
CA ARG A 245 33.80 -14.67 7.73
C ARG A 245 33.12 -14.64 9.10
N LYS A 246 32.66 -13.47 9.56
CA LYS A 246 31.94 -13.31 10.83
C LYS A 246 30.52 -13.90 10.78
N PHE A 247 29.82 -13.75 9.65
CA PHE A 247 28.48 -14.29 9.44
C PHE A 247 28.46 -15.77 9.04
N LYS A 248 29.53 -16.29 8.42
CA LYS A 248 29.63 -17.70 8.03
C LYS A 248 29.81 -18.65 9.22
N GLY A 249 30.10 -18.13 10.42
CA GLY A 249 30.22 -18.94 11.64
C GLY A 249 31.36 -19.97 11.56
N HIS A 250 31.75 -20.48 12.73
CA HIS A 250 32.81 -21.46 12.89
C HIS A 250 32.39 -22.80 12.26
N SER A 251 32.60 -23.00 10.95
CA SER A 251 32.51 -24.33 10.36
C SER A 251 33.62 -25.17 11.00
N GLN A 252 33.24 -26.10 11.88
CA GLN A 252 34.12 -27.08 12.50
C GLN A 252 35.11 -27.60 11.47
N GLY A 253 36.39 -27.32 11.72
CA GLY A 253 37.49 -27.89 10.96
C GLY A 253 37.41 -29.40 11.06
N TYR A 254 37.27 -30.04 9.92
CA TYR A 254 37.49 -31.47 9.76
C TYR A 254 38.89 -31.80 10.26
N ARG A 255 38.91 -32.63 11.30
CA ARG A 255 40.01 -33.23 12.03
C ARG A 255 41.11 -33.73 11.08
N SER A 256 42.28 -33.11 11.10
CA SER A 256 43.49 -33.71 10.51
C SER A 256 43.86 -34.96 11.30
N SER A 257 43.72 -36.14 10.69
CA SER A 257 44.28 -37.38 11.22
C SER A 257 45.80 -37.37 11.07
N TYR A 258 46.51 -37.53 12.18
CA TYR A 258 47.92 -37.89 12.18
C TYR A 258 48.07 -39.31 11.62
N SER A 259 48.99 -39.50 10.67
CA SER A 259 49.47 -40.83 10.29
C SER A 259 50.34 -41.41 11.42
N PRO A 260 50.12 -42.65 11.88
CA PRO A 260 51.02 -43.26 12.84
C PRO A 260 52.35 -43.61 12.16
N VAL A 261 53.43 -43.27 12.85
CA VAL A 261 54.80 -43.62 12.46
C VAL A 261 54.99 -45.10 12.83
N ASN A 262 55.24 -45.95 11.84
CA ASN A 262 55.61 -47.35 12.07
C ASN A 262 57.08 -47.40 12.52
N PHE A 263 57.33 -48.05 13.66
CA PHE A 263 58.64 -48.63 14.01
C PHE A 263 58.64 -50.10 13.56
#